data_AF-A0A7C5PX70-F1
#
_entry.id   AF-A0A7C5PX70-F1
#
_cell.length_a   1.000
_cell.length_b   1.000
_cell.length_c   1.000
_cell.angle_alpha   90.00
_cell.angle_beta   90.00
_cell.angle_gamma   90.00
#
_symmetry.space_group_name_H-M   'P 1'
#
loop_
_entity.id
_entity.type
_entity.pdbx_description
1 polymer ?
#
loop_
_entity_poly.entity_id
_entity_poly.type
_entity_poly.pdbx_seq_one_letter_code
_entity_poly.pdbx_strand_id
1 'polypeptide(L)'
;MPFIPHTGQEITQMLDTIGADSIDDLFDEIPEHLRAAVMEAIPQGMNEMEVSRLMHQRAGLNTRALCFLGAGSYQHHIPAAVWEITTRGEFYSAYTPYQAEASQGTLQLTYEYQSMMTALTAMDVSNASMYDGASSLAEAILMSVRANRKSKSRKILIPTTVNPVYRQTAHTIVNGQQIELLDVPYDETTGTVKLEQIKQQCEGDITALVLQQPNFFGCLEAVDEITDWAHENNILVIAVINPLAAAILKPPGEWGAEEHGGADIACGDGQPLGAPMSAGGPYYGLLCCKQAYVRQMPGRIVGRTVDLDGKEGFVLTLQAREQHIRRSKATSNICTNQGLVVTASTIHMAIMGATGLENTAAACLANNNKLVECLTAIDGVEKSFDAAHFHETVLRLKKPAAEVLKGLIQKGILGGYDLSLDYPELGNALLVCTTEMRSQDDINAYVEAMKEVMTRSDSDLGLVQDTVLC
;
A
#
# COMPACT_ATOMS: atom_id res chain seq x y z
N MET A 1 14.02 -17.86 -26.72
CA MET A 1 13.97 -16.85 -27.80
C MET A 1 15.13 -15.89 -27.54
N PRO A 2 16.01 -15.56 -28.51
CA PRO A 2 17.09 -14.62 -28.26
C PRO A 2 16.50 -13.24 -27.90
N PHE A 3 17.11 -12.53 -26.95
CA PHE A 3 16.65 -11.20 -26.52
C PHE A 3 16.80 -10.18 -27.66
N ILE A 4 17.88 -10.30 -28.44
CA ILE A 4 18.08 -9.56 -29.68
C ILE A 4 17.43 -10.37 -30.81
N PRO A 5 16.41 -9.84 -31.51
CA PRO A 5 15.65 -10.62 -32.47
C PRO A 5 16.39 -10.79 -33.81
N HIS A 6 17.35 -9.92 -34.11
CA HIS A 6 18.04 -9.89 -35.40
C HIS A 6 19.13 -10.96 -35.50
N THR A 7 19.10 -11.69 -36.61
CA THR A 7 20.15 -12.60 -37.04
C THR A 7 21.36 -11.83 -37.59
N GLY A 8 22.53 -12.49 -37.67
CA GLY A 8 23.71 -11.89 -38.28
C GLY A 8 23.48 -11.43 -39.73
N GLN A 9 22.66 -12.16 -40.49
CA GLN A 9 22.30 -11.79 -41.86
C GLN A 9 21.46 -10.51 -41.91
N GLU A 10 20.46 -10.38 -41.04
CA GLU A 10 19.65 -9.15 -40.95
C GLU A 10 20.50 -7.96 -40.52
N ILE A 11 21.43 -8.16 -39.58
CA ILE A 11 22.39 -7.13 -39.16
C ILE A 11 23.21 -6.65 -40.37
N THR A 12 23.81 -7.56 -41.14
CA THR A 12 24.57 -7.20 -42.35
C THR A 12 23.71 -6.44 -43.36
N GLN A 13 22.48 -6.89 -43.62
CA GLN A 13 21.58 -6.20 -44.55
C GLN A 13 21.22 -4.79 -44.09
N MET A 14 20.99 -4.59 -42.78
CA MET A 14 20.71 -3.28 -42.21
C MET A 14 21.93 -2.36 -42.32
N LEU A 15 23.13 -2.86 -42.02
CA LEU A 15 24.40 -2.13 -42.16
C LEU A 15 24.67 -1.70 -43.60
N ASP A 16 24.52 -2.61 -44.57
CA ASP A 16 24.66 -2.31 -46.01
C ASP A 16 23.67 -1.23 -46.46
N THR A 17 22.44 -1.25 -45.93
CA THR A 17 21.39 -0.29 -46.29
C THR A 17 21.74 1.14 -45.85
N ILE A 18 22.36 1.28 -44.68
CA ILE A 18 22.76 2.58 -44.13
C ILE A 18 24.20 2.97 -44.50
N GLY A 19 24.94 2.09 -45.17
CA GLY A 19 26.33 2.32 -45.61
C GLY A 19 27.35 2.31 -44.46
N ALA A 20 27.10 1.54 -43.41
CA ALA A 20 28.03 1.34 -42.29
C ALA A 20 28.72 -0.02 -42.41
N ASP A 21 30.01 -0.12 -42.04
CA ASP A 21 30.78 -1.36 -42.16
C ASP A 21 30.60 -2.27 -40.93
N SER A 22 30.28 -1.68 -39.78
CA SER A 22 30.12 -2.38 -38.50
C SER A 22 29.09 -1.71 -37.58
N ILE A 23 28.67 -2.44 -36.53
CA ILE A 23 27.83 -1.86 -35.46
C ILE A 23 28.55 -0.74 -34.73
N ASP A 24 29.88 -0.84 -34.57
CA ASP A 24 30.68 0.14 -33.82
C ASP A 24 30.70 1.51 -34.52
N ASP A 25 30.58 1.54 -35.85
CA ASP A 25 30.51 2.77 -36.64
C ASP A 25 29.26 3.60 -36.33
N LEU A 26 28.20 2.98 -35.80
CA LEU A 26 26.96 3.67 -35.40
C LEU A 26 27.12 4.52 -34.12
N PHE A 27 28.26 4.41 -33.44
CA PHE A 27 28.54 5.07 -32.17
C PHE A 27 29.80 5.95 -32.23
N ASP A 28 30.24 6.35 -33.43
CA ASP A 28 31.40 7.22 -33.64
C ASP A 28 31.26 8.61 -32.99
N GLU A 29 30.02 9.09 -32.81
CA GLU A 29 29.69 10.34 -32.11
C GLU A 29 30.00 10.32 -30.61
N ILE A 30 30.14 9.15 -29.99
CA ILE A 30 30.49 9.03 -28.56
C ILE A 30 32.00 9.24 -28.40
N PRO A 31 32.44 10.33 -27.74
CA PRO A 31 33.85 10.61 -27.53
C PRO A 31 34.54 9.43 -26.83
N GLU A 32 35.74 9.07 -27.28
CA GLU A 32 36.47 7.89 -26.79
C GLU A 32 36.64 7.89 -25.26
N HIS A 33 36.93 9.06 -24.67
CA HIS A 33 37.08 9.21 -23.23
C HIS A 33 35.79 9.01 -22.42
N LEU A 34 34.62 8.95 -23.07
CA LEU A 34 33.31 8.64 -22.46
C LEU A 34 32.87 7.19 -22.70
N ARG A 35 33.54 6.45 -23.58
CA ARG A 35 33.21 5.05 -23.86
C ARG A 35 33.56 4.18 -22.64
N ALA A 36 32.68 3.25 -22.32
CA ALA A 36 32.90 2.35 -21.19
C ALA A 36 34.09 1.42 -21.45
N ALA A 37 34.94 1.22 -20.45
CA ALA A 37 35.92 0.15 -20.45
C ALA A 37 35.23 -1.22 -20.34
N VAL A 38 35.97 -2.29 -20.65
CA VAL A 38 35.49 -3.66 -20.44
C VAL A 38 35.09 -3.85 -18.98
N MET A 39 33.86 -4.32 -18.75
CA MET A 39 33.32 -4.50 -17.40
C MET A 39 33.73 -5.88 -16.85
N GLU A 40 34.95 -5.99 -16.35
CA GLU A 40 35.53 -7.26 -15.81
C GLU A 40 34.76 -7.84 -14.62
N ALA A 41 33.99 -7.00 -13.90
CA ALA A 41 33.18 -7.42 -12.76
C ALA A 41 31.88 -8.14 -13.15
N ILE A 42 31.47 -8.11 -14.44
CA ILE A 42 30.26 -8.79 -14.90
C ILE A 42 30.60 -10.26 -15.18
N PRO A 43 29.92 -11.21 -14.50
CA PRO A 43 30.16 -12.63 -14.76
C PRO A 43 29.74 -13.01 -16.17
N GLN A 44 30.32 -14.10 -16.67
CA GLN A 44 29.92 -14.65 -17.97
C GLN A 44 28.41 -14.93 -18.00
N GLY A 45 27.78 -14.64 -19.13
CA GLY A 45 26.36 -14.89 -19.35
C GLY A 45 26.01 -16.37 -19.15
N MET A 46 24.91 -16.60 -18.44
CA MET A 46 24.31 -17.91 -18.23
C MET A 46 23.19 -18.15 -19.25
N ASN A 47 22.98 -19.40 -19.65
CA ASN A 47 21.81 -19.73 -20.46
C ASN A 47 20.53 -19.74 -19.59
N GLU A 48 19.37 -19.80 -20.26
CA GLU A 48 18.06 -19.73 -19.60
C GLU A 48 17.86 -20.81 -18.51
N MET A 49 18.34 -22.03 -18.76
CA MET A 49 18.23 -23.13 -17.80
C MET A 49 19.09 -22.89 -16.56
N GLU A 50 20.31 -22.38 -16.75
CA GLU A 50 21.24 -22.06 -15.68
C GLU A 50 20.73 -20.93 -14.79
N VAL A 51 20.22 -19.85 -15.40
CA VAL A 51 19.61 -18.73 -14.68
C VAL A 51 18.39 -19.21 -13.90
N SER A 52 17.50 -19.99 -14.52
CA SER A 52 16.31 -20.53 -13.86
C SER A 52 16.69 -21.37 -12.64
N ARG A 53 17.66 -22.29 -12.76
CA ARG A 53 18.15 -23.09 -11.64
C ARG A 53 18.73 -22.23 -10.53
N LEU A 54 19.53 -21.21 -10.87
CA LEU A 54 20.11 -20.28 -9.91
C LEU A 54 19.04 -19.50 -9.15
N MET A 55 18.00 -19.01 -9.84
CA MET A 55 16.90 -18.28 -9.20
C MET A 55 16.09 -19.19 -8.27
N HIS A 56 15.79 -20.44 -8.65
CA HIS A 56 15.12 -21.39 -7.76
C HIS A 56 15.95 -21.71 -6.52
N GLN A 57 17.26 -21.89 -6.67
CA GLN A 57 18.16 -22.11 -5.54
C GLN A 57 18.13 -20.91 -4.57
N ARG A 58 18.20 -19.68 -5.09
CA ARG A 58 18.15 -18.46 -4.28
C ARG A 58 16.79 -18.28 -3.60
N ALA A 59 15.69 -18.53 -4.31
CA ALA A 59 14.35 -18.49 -3.72
C ALA A 59 14.16 -19.53 -2.60
N GLY A 60 14.84 -20.68 -2.69
CA GLY A 60 14.87 -21.70 -1.63
C GLY A 60 15.61 -21.29 -0.36
N LEU A 61 16.39 -20.20 -0.37
CA LEU A 61 17.03 -19.64 0.82
C LEU A 61 16.06 -18.82 1.68
N ASN A 62 14.90 -18.45 1.14
CA ASN A 62 13.89 -17.69 1.87
C ASN A 62 13.13 -18.60 2.84
N THR A 63 12.97 -18.15 4.08
CA THR A 63 12.18 -18.86 5.10
C THR A 63 10.70 -18.77 4.78
N ARG A 64 10.01 -19.92 4.77
CA ARG A 64 8.55 -19.99 4.72
C ARG A 64 8.02 -20.20 6.14
N ALA A 65 7.45 -19.16 6.72
CA ALA A 65 6.92 -19.16 8.09
C ALA A 65 5.42 -18.90 8.09
N LEU A 66 4.72 -19.36 9.14
CA LEU A 66 3.36 -18.91 9.43
C LEU A 66 3.40 -17.42 9.78
N CYS A 67 2.60 -16.61 9.09
CA CYS A 67 2.68 -15.15 9.16
C CYS A 67 1.50 -14.55 9.94
N PHE A 68 1.82 -13.83 11.02
CA PHE A 68 0.91 -13.05 11.86
C PHE A 68 1.37 -11.59 12.02
N LEU A 69 2.21 -11.10 11.09
CA LEU A 69 2.93 -9.83 11.22
C LEU A 69 2.05 -8.59 11.00
N GLY A 70 1.27 -8.54 9.91
CA GLY A 70 0.43 -7.39 9.58
C GLY A 70 1.23 -6.12 9.27
N ALA A 71 0.92 -5.03 9.98
CA ALA A 71 1.57 -3.73 9.91
C ALA A 71 1.55 -3.07 8.51
N GLY A 72 0.50 -3.31 7.73
CA GLY A 72 0.34 -2.76 6.37
C GLY A 72 0.68 -3.72 5.23
N SER A 73 1.09 -4.97 5.53
CA SER A 73 1.31 -6.02 4.52
C SER A 73 0.64 -7.31 4.94
N TYR A 74 -0.35 -7.76 4.17
CA TYR A 74 -1.27 -8.82 4.61
C TYR A 74 -1.26 -10.02 3.66
N GLN A 75 -1.14 -11.22 4.23
CA GLN A 75 -1.21 -12.45 3.45
C GLN A 75 -2.66 -12.83 3.17
N HIS A 76 -3.18 -12.44 2.01
CA HIS A 76 -4.51 -12.85 1.53
C HIS A 76 -4.43 -14.00 0.52
N HIS A 77 -5.49 -14.79 0.46
CA HIS A 77 -5.71 -15.74 -0.61
C HIS A 77 -6.01 -14.98 -1.91
N ILE A 78 -5.22 -15.24 -2.95
CA ILE A 78 -5.46 -14.68 -4.28
C ILE A 78 -5.91 -15.82 -5.19
N PRO A 79 -7.15 -15.81 -5.71
CA PRO A 79 -7.60 -16.82 -6.66
C PRO A 79 -6.64 -16.93 -7.84
N ALA A 80 -6.24 -18.15 -8.22
CA ALA A 80 -5.22 -18.39 -9.25
C ALA A 80 -5.54 -17.68 -10.59
N ALA A 81 -6.82 -17.57 -10.93
CA ALA A 81 -7.30 -16.88 -12.13
C ALA A 81 -6.87 -15.41 -12.20
N VAL A 82 -6.63 -14.74 -11.07
CA VAL A 82 -6.18 -13.35 -11.03
C VAL A 82 -4.84 -13.21 -11.76
N TRP A 83 -3.81 -13.93 -11.31
CA TRP A 83 -2.47 -13.80 -11.89
C TRP A 83 -2.30 -14.56 -13.21
N GLU A 84 -3.09 -15.62 -13.44
CA GLU A 84 -3.17 -16.27 -14.76
C GLU A 84 -3.65 -15.29 -15.84
N ILE A 85 -4.65 -14.45 -15.54
CA ILE A 85 -5.16 -13.45 -16.48
C ILE A 85 -4.25 -12.22 -16.54
N THR A 86 -3.80 -11.69 -15.40
CA THR A 86 -2.95 -10.49 -15.33
C THR A 86 -1.65 -10.65 -16.11
N THR A 87 -1.06 -11.84 -16.13
CA THR A 87 0.22 -12.11 -16.82
C THR A 87 0.08 -12.35 -18.32
N ARG A 88 -1.14 -12.33 -18.87
CA ARG A 88 -1.34 -12.42 -20.33
C ARG A 88 -0.68 -11.24 -21.04
N GLY A 89 -0.14 -11.48 -22.23
CA GLY A 89 0.71 -10.52 -22.95
C GLY A 89 0.03 -9.17 -23.21
N GLU A 90 -1.27 -9.17 -23.48
CA GLU A 90 -2.09 -7.97 -23.72
C GLU A 90 -2.19 -7.03 -22.51
N PHE A 91 -1.97 -7.53 -21.29
CA PHE A 91 -1.88 -6.71 -20.08
C PHE A 91 -0.43 -6.49 -19.66
N TYR A 92 0.38 -7.56 -19.67
CA TYR A 92 1.74 -7.54 -19.13
C TYR A 92 2.73 -6.70 -19.95
N SER A 93 2.59 -6.73 -21.27
CA SER A 93 3.51 -6.02 -22.18
C SER A 93 3.01 -4.64 -22.63
N ALA A 94 1.73 -4.35 -22.40
CA ALA A 94 1.15 -3.06 -22.74
C ALA A 94 1.71 -1.95 -21.83
N TYR A 95 1.94 -0.77 -22.41
CA TYR A 95 2.34 0.42 -21.65
C TYR A 95 1.16 1.38 -21.46
N THR A 96 1.44 2.62 -21.05
CA THR A 96 0.41 3.64 -20.84
C THR A 96 -0.50 3.76 -22.07
N PRO A 97 -1.84 3.68 -21.92
CA PRO A 97 -2.79 3.64 -23.03
C PRO A 97 -2.99 5.02 -23.67
N TYR A 98 -1.92 5.58 -24.26
CA TYR A 98 -1.96 6.88 -24.94
C TYR A 98 -2.76 6.84 -26.24
N GLN A 99 -2.74 5.71 -26.95
CA GLN A 99 -3.54 5.48 -28.16
C GLN A 99 -4.83 4.76 -27.74
N ALA A 100 -5.86 5.55 -27.41
CA ALA A 100 -7.07 5.03 -26.77
C ALA A 100 -7.80 4.01 -27.65
N GLU A 101 -7.84 4.24 -28.96
CA GLU A 101 -8.48 3.40 -29.98
C GLU A 101 -7.87 1.98 -30.01
N ALA A 102 -6.59 1.86 -29.70
CA ALA A 102 -5.87 0.58 -29.64
C ALA A 102 -5.79 -0.01 -28.22
N SER A 103 -6.38 0.66 -27.22
CA SER A 103 -6.18 0.33 -25.79
C SER A 103 -7.50 0.22 -25.00
N GLN A 104 -8.64 0.06 -25.67
CA GLN A 104 -9.96 0.09 -25.01
C GLN A 104 -10.11 -0.96 -23.90
N GLY A 105 -9.53 -2.16 -24.04
CA GLY A 105 -9.60 -3.19 -22.99
C GLY A 105 -8.93 -2.75 -21.68
N THR A 106 -7.71 -2.24 -21.75
CA THR A 106 -6.98 -1.71 -20.58
C THR A 106 -7.67 -0.49 -19.98
N LEU A 107 -8.20 0.40 -20.83
CA LEU A 107 -8.91 1.59 -20.39
C LEU A 107 -10.23 1.24 -19.69
N GLN A 108 -11.01 0.33 -20.26
CA GLN A 108 -12.24 -0.16 -19.64
C GLN A 108 -11.95 -0.81 -18.30
N LEU A 109 -10.96 -1.71 -18.23
CA LEU A 109 -10.56 -2.35 -16.97
C LEU A 109 -10.17 -1.30 -15.91
N THR A 110 -9.41 -0.27 -16.30
CA THR A 110 -9.04 0.81 -15.37
C THR A 110 -10.25 1.63 -14.93
N TYR A 111 -11.22 1.86 -15.83
CA TYR A 111 -12.48 2.52 -15.51
C TYR A 111 -13.33 1.69 -14.54
N GLU A 112 -13.34 0.36 -14.70
CA GLU A 112 -14.00 -0.58 -13.78
C GLU A 112 -13.32 -0.56 -12.40
N TYR A 113 -11.99 -0.56 -12.34
CA TYR A 113 -11.25 -0.33 -11.09
C TYR A 113 -11.67 0.96 -10.41
N GLN A 114 -11.67 2.08 -11.15
CA GLN A 114 -12.06 3.37 -10.59
C GLN A 114 -13.49 3.33 -10.05
N SER A 115 -14.41 2.67 -10.76
CA SER A 115 -15.80 2.50 -10.37
C SER A 115 -15.94 1.65 -9.08
N MET A 116 -15.20 0.54 -9.00
CA MET A 116 -15.17 -0.31 -7.81
C MET A 116 -14.58 0.42 -6.60
N MET A 117 -13.51 1.20 -6.79
CA MET A 117 -12.93 2.03 -5.74
C MET A 117 -13.89 3.12 -5.27
N THR A 118 -14.59 3.81 -6.17
CA THR A 118 -15.60 4.81 -5.78
C THR A 118 -16.75 4.18 -5.01
N ALA A 119 -17.20 2.98 -5.39
CA ALA A 119 -18.24 2.24 -4.66
C ALA A 119 -17.77 1.82 -3.26
N LEU A 120 -16.56 1.25 -3.16
CA LEU A 120 -15.99 0.78 -1.89
C LEU A 120 -15.68 1.93 -0.92
N THR A 121 -15.40 3.12 -1.44
CA THR A 121 -15.05 4.30 -0.63
C THR A 121 -16.18 5.31 -0.46
N ALA A 122 -17.31 5.14 -1.14
CA ALA A 122 -18.39 6.12 -1.26
C ALA A 122 -17.90 7.52 -1.73
N MET A 123 -16.86 7.55 -2.56
CA MET A 123 -16.26 8.77 -3.10
C MET A 123 -16.68 8.98 -4.56
N ASP A 124 -16.57 10.22 -5.07
CA ASP A 124 -17.07 10.54 -6.41
C ASP A 124 -16.11 10.15 -7.53
N VAL A 125 -14.80 10.24 -7.30
CA VAL A 125 -13.77 10.00 -8.32
C VAL A 125 -12.61 9.21 -7.71
N SER A 126 -12.10 8.23 -8.45
CA SER A 126 -10.84 7.53 -8.17
C SER A 126 -9.83 7.80 -9.29
N ASN A 127 -8.53 7.88 -8.96
CA ASN A 127 -7.48 7.87 -9.97
C ASN A 127 -7.14 6.44 -10.41
N ALA A 128 -6.24 6.29 -11.38
CA ALA A 128 -5.75 5.00 -11.83
C ALA A 128 -4.50 4.55 -11.05
N SER A 129 -4.53 4.62 -9.71
CA SER A 129 -3.47 4.29 -8.74
C SER A 129 -2.31 5.27 -8.56
N MET A 130 -1.62 5.08 -7.43
CA MET A 130 -0.35 5.63 -6.98
C MET A 130 0.68 4.50 -6.75
N TYR A 131 1.88 4.80 -6.26
CA TYR A 131 2.94 3.79 -6.08
C TYR A 131 2.66 2.78 -4.97
N ASP A 132 2.18 3.25 -3.82
CA ASP A 132 1.89 2.49 -2.60
C ASP A 132 1.01 3.35 -1.65
N GLY A 133 0.59 2.81 -0.51
CA GLY A 133 -0.21 3.55 0.46
C GLY A 133 0.49 4.78 1.07
N ALA A 134 1.80 4.70 1.31
CA ALA A 134 2.59 5.76 1.93
C ALA A 134 2.72 7.00 1.03
N SER A 135 3.06 6.79 -0.24
CA SER A 135 3.10 7.83 -1.27
C SER A 135 1.70 8.36 -1.58
N SER A 136 0.66 7.53 -1.49
CA SER A 136 -0.73 7.99 -1.65
C SER A 136 -1.14 8.95 -0.53
N LEU A 137 -0.78 8.69 0.73
CA LEU A 137 -0.99 9.64 1.83
C LEU A 137 -0.25 10.96 1.60
N ALA A 138 1.02 10.90 1.19
CA ALA A 138 1.80 12.09 0.89
C ALA A 138 1.13 12.95 -0.21
N GLU A 139 0.61 12.30 -1.25
CA GLU A 139 -0.05 12.96 -2.36
C GLU A 139 -1.46 13.46 -2.01
N ALA A 140 -2.18 12.79 -1.11
CA ALA A 140 -3.42 13.30 -0.52
C ALA A 140 -3.17 14.57 0.30
N ILE A 141 -2.08 14.64 1.06
CA ILE A 141 -1.66 15.84 1.79
C ILE A 141 -1.30 16.99 0.82
N LEU A 142 -0.51 16.70 -0.22
CA LEU A 142 -0.18 17.70 -1.24
C LEU A 142 -1.44 18.19 -1.98
N MET A 143 -2.37 17.29 -2.24
CA MET A 143 -3.66 17.60 -2.85
C MET A 143 -4.52 18.47 -1.95
N SER A 144 -4.59 18.19 -0.64
CA SER A 144 -5.39 18.98 0.31
C SER A 144 -4.89 20.42 0.41
N VAL A 145 -3.58 20.64 0.42
CA VAL A 145 -2.96 21.99 0.41
C VAL A 145 -3.32 22.77 -0.87
N ARG A 146 -3.41 22.09 -2.02
CA ARG A 146 -3.85 22.76 -3.26
C ARG A 146 -5.36 22.96 -3.34
N ALA A 147 -6.13 22.10 -2.67
CA ALA A 147 -7.59 22.04 -2.75
C ALA A 147 -8.27 22.98 -1.74
N ASN A 148 -7.78 23.04 -0.49
CA ASN A 148 -8.38 23.85 0.56
C ASN A 148 -8.09 25.33 0.33
N ARG A 149 -9.04 26.04 -0.30
CA ARG A 149 -8.91 27.49 -0.55
C ARG A 149 -9.18 28.35 0.68
N LYS A 150 -9.82 27.78 1.70
CA LYS A 150 -10.21 28.46 2.94
C LYS A 150 -9.04 28.55 3.91
N SER A 151 -8.14 27.57 3.90
CA SER A 151 -6.85 27.64 4.57
C SER A 151 -5.80 28.37 3.73
N LYS A 152 -4.90 29.10 4.40
CA LYS A 152 -3.62 29.60 3.88
C LYS A 152 -2.42 28.95 4.56
N SER A 153 -2.65 28.14 5.59
CA SER A 153 -1.62 27.37 6.25
C SER A 153 -1.14 26.22 5.37
N ARG A 154 -0.12 25.54 5.87
CA ARG A 154 0.37 24.25 5.37
C ARG A 154 0.48 23.26 6.51
N LYS A 155 -0.37 23.43 7.52
CA LYS A 155 -0.41 22.63 8.74
C LYS A 155 -1.40 21.50 8.57
N ILE A 156 -0.95 20.28 8.83
CA ILE A 156 -1.73 19.05 8.71
C ILE A 156 -1.74 18.38 10.07
N LEU A 157 -2.91 18.17 10.65
CA LEU A 157 -3.04 17.34 11.85
C LEU A 157 -2.92 15.87 11.44
N ILE A 158 -2.00 15.13 12.06
CA ILE A 158 -1.79 13.71 11.77
C ILE A 158 -1.74 12.92 13.08
N PRO A 159 -2.74 12.08 13.38
CA PRO A 159 -2.68 11.13 14.48
C PRO A 159 -1.41 10.29 14.44
N THR A 160 -0.80 10.13 15.61
CA THR A 160 0.30 9.19 15.82
C THR A 160 -0.14 7.73 15.65
N THR A 161 -1.46 7.47 15.60
CA THR A 161 -2.07 6.19 15.23
C THR A 161 -2.09 5.92 13.72
N VAL A 162 -1.67 6.86 12.87
CA VAL A 162 -1.39 6.58 11.44
C VAL A 162 -0.10 5.76 11.33
N ASN A 163 -0.06 4.81 10.40
CA ASN A 163 1.08 3.92 10.18
C ASN A 163 2.41 4.71 10.18
N PRO A 164 3.41 4.32 11.00
CA PRO A 164 4.64 5.09 11.20
C PRO A 164 5.45 5.21 9.91
N VAL A 165 5.50 4.17 9.07
CA VAL A 165 6.17 4.21 7.76
C VAL A 165 5.46 5.20 6.82
N TYR A 166 4.13 5.28 6.88
CA TYR A 166 3.37 6.24 6.08
C TYR A 166 3.63 7.66 6.56
N ARG A 167 3.66 7.91 7.88
CA ARG A 167 4.02 9.20 8.47
C ARG A 167 5.43 9.64 8.06
N GLN A 168 6.41 8.75 8.18
CA GLN A 168 7.81 9.02 7.83
C GLN A 168 7.97 9.34 6.34
N THR A 169 7.33 8.55 5.47
CA THR A 169 7.36 8.76 4.01
C THR A 169 6.67 10.07 3.63
N ALA A 170 5.49 10.33 4.19
CA ALA A 170 4.75 11.58 3.96
C ALA A 170 5.60 12.78 4.39
N HIS A 171 6.17 12.77 5.60
CA HIS A 171 7.07 13.83 6.06
C HIS A 171 8.23 14.05 5.08
N THR A 172 8.90 12.98 4.66
CA THR A 172 10.04 13.05 3.71
C THR A 172 9.65 13.72 2.40
N ILE A 173 8.47 13.40 1.85
CA ILE A 173 7.99 13.94 0.57
C ILE A 173 7.53 15.40 0.70
N VAL A 174 6.80 15.74 1.76
CA VAL A 174 6.13 17.06 1.85
C VAL A 174 7.00 18.15 2.49
N ASN A 175 8.01 17.78 3.28
CA ASN A 175 8.86 18.73 4.01
C ASN A 175 9.55 19.76 3.08
N GLY A 176 9.96 19.33 1.88
CA GLY A 176 10.55 20.24 0.88
C GLY A 176 9.63 21.38 0.43
N GLN A 177 8.32 21.26 0.67
CA GLN A 177 7.32 22.30 0.39
C GLN A 177 6.86 23.07 1.62
N GLN A 178 7.59 22.96 2.75
CA GLN A 178 7.28 23.62 4.02
C GLN A 178 5.87 23.27 4.52
N ILE A 179 5.45 22.03 4.31
CA ILE A 179 4.22 21.48 4.87
C ILE A 179 4.58 20.87 6.23
N GLU A 180 3.90 21.35 7.26
CA GLU A 180 4.12 20.98 8.65
C GLU A 180 3.11 19.89 9.04
N LEU A 181 3.62 18.75 9.48
CA LEU A 181 2.82 17.66 10.02
C LEU A 181 2.83 17.79 11.54
N LEU A 182 1.65 17.99 12.12
CA LEU A 182 1.43 18.17 13.55
C LEU A 182 0.91 16.86 14.13
N ASP A 183 1.75 16.20 14.91
CA ASP A 183 1.38 14.93 15.55
C ASP A 183 0.25 15.13 16.56
N VAL A 184 -0.79 14.31 16.45
CA VAL A 184 -1.87 14.22 17.45
C VAL A 184 -1.67 12.96 18.29
N PRO A 185 -1.46 13.08 19.61
CA PRO A 185 -1.29 11.91 20.47
C PRO A 185 -2.60 11.12 20.58
N TYR A 186 -2.48 9.81 20.82
CA TYR A 186 -3.61 8.93 21.08
C TYR A 186 -3.90 8.82 22.58
N ASP A 187 -5.08 8.31 22.93
CA ASP A 187 -5.45 7.94 24.29
C ASP A 187 -4.85 6.57 24.64
N GLU A 188 -4.04 6.52 25.70
CA GLU A 188 -3.31 5.30 26.10
C GLU A 188 -4.21 4.13 26.50
N THR A 189 -5.49 4.39 26.84
CA THR A 189 -6.43 3.32 27.22
C THR A 189 -7.12 2.73 25.99
N THR A 190 -7.54 3.57 25.05
CA THR A 190 -8.29 3.10 23.87
C THR A 190 -7.43 2.87 22.66
N GLY A 191 -6.21 3.41 22.59
CA GLY A 191 -5.37 3.34 21.38
C GLY A 191 -5.96 4.12 20.21
N THR A 192 -6.85 5.08 20.47
CA THR A 192 -7.54 5.91 19.47
C THR A 192 -7.32 7.38 19.81
N VAL A 193 -7.50 8.27 18.86
CA VAL A 193 -7.45 9.71 19.13
C VAL A 193 -8.79 10.20 19.66
N LYS A 194 -8.74 11.07 20.67
CA LYS A 194 -9.92 11.79 21.19
C LYS A 194 -10.02 13.16 20.54
N LEU A 195 -11.25 13.62 20.34
CA LEU A 195 -11.52 14.94 19.79
C LEU A 195 -10.83 16.06 20.59
N GLU A 196 -10.75 15.94 21.91
CA GLU A 196 -10.06 16.91 22.77
C GLU A 196 -8.54 16.99 22.49
N GLN A 197 -7.88 15.87 22.15
CA GLN A 197 -6.46 15.86 21.78
C GLN A 197 -6.25 16.57 20.43
N ILE A 198 -7.18 16.38 19.48
CA ILE A 198 -7.17 17.08 18.19
C ILE A 198 -7.32 18.59 18.41
N LYS A 199 -8.30 19.01 19.22
CA LYS A 199 -8.54 20.42 19.55
C LYS A 199 -7.33 21.08 20.22
N GLN A 200 -6.62 20.36 21.08
CA GLN A 200 -5.41 20.86 21.74
C GLN A 200 -4.25 21.13 20.76
N GLN A 201 -4.13 20.32 19.70
CA GLN A 201 -3.13 20.53 18.65
C GLN A 201 -3.58 21.52 17.56
N CYS A 202 -4.88 21.85 17.53
CA CYS A 202 -5.47 22.75 16.55
C CYS A 202 -5.23 24.22 16.93
N GLU A 203 -3.99 24.69 16.77
CA GLU A 203 -3.64 26.10 16.93
C GLU A 203 -3.67 26.87 15.60
N GLY A 204 -4.71 27.67 15.42
CA GLY A 204 -4.88 28.58 14.28
C GLY A 204 -5.45 27.91 13.03
N ASP A 205 -4.92 28.29 11.87
CA ASP A 205 -5.40 27.80 10.57
C ASP A 205 -4.83 26.42 10.25
N ILE A 206 -5.68 25.40 10.12
CA ILE A 206 -5.31 24.02 9.78
C ILE A 206 -5.88 23.67 8.40
N THR A 207 -5.03 23.07 7.56
CA THR A 207 -5.41 22.77 6.17
C THR A 207 -6.17 21.46 6.06
N ALA A 208 -5.69 20.43 6.73
CA ALA A 208 -6.30 19.11 6.70
C ALA A 208 -6.02 18.32 7.98
N LEU A 209 -6.85 17.30 8.20
CA LEU A 209 -6.71 16.29 9.24
C LEU A 209 -6.66 14.91 8.57
N VAL A 210 -5.67 14.11 8.94
CA VAL A 210 -5.56 12.70 8.52
C VAL A 210 -6.28 11.81 9.54
N LEU A 211 -7.02 10.82 9.07
CA LEU A 211 -7.60 9.76 9.91
C LEU A 211 -7.40 8.40 9.24
N GLN A 212 -6.80 7.45 9.95
CA GLN A 212 -6.63 6.09 9.46
C GLN A 212 -7.67 5.15 10.08
N GLN A 213 -8.36 4.36 9.25
CA GLN A 213 -9.42 3.45 9.68
C GLN A 213 -9.29 2.06 9.01
N PRO A 214 -9.10 0.97 9.79
CA PRO A 214 -8.63 0.95 11.18
C PRO A 214 -7.26 1.63 11.33
N ASN A 215 -6.97 2.17 12.52
CA ASN A 215 -5.68 2.80 12.78
C ASN A 215 -4.55 1.75 12.88
N PHE A 216 -3.30 2.18 13.03
CA PHE A 216 -2.13 1.28 13.02
C PHE A 216 -2.12 0.24 14.14
N PHE A 217 -2.80 0.52 15.25
CA PHE A 217 -2.96 -0.43 16.36
C PHE A 217 -4.09 -1.45 16.12
N GLY A 218 -4.79 -1.34 14.99
CA GLY A 218 -5.97 -2.12 14.65
C GLY A 218 -7.28 -1.54 15.18
N CYS A 219 -7.24 -0.45 15.95
CA CYS A 219 -8.39 0.15 16.62
C CYS A 219 -9.25 0.99 15.65
N LEU A 220 -10.54 1.08 15.95
CA LEU A 220 -11.50 1.88 15.19
C LEU A 220 -11.62 3.29 15.80
N GLU A 221 -11.32 4.31 15.00
CA GLU A 221 -11.42 5.72 15.38
C GLU A 221 -12.88 6.18 15.39
N ALA A 222 -13.18 7.24 16.15
CA ALA A 222 -14.49 7.91 16.16
C ALA A 222 -14.65 8.81 14.91
N VAL A 223 -14.58 8.20 13.72
CA VAL A 223 -14.46 8.91 12.44
C VAL A 223 -15.58 9.90 12.17
N ASP A 224 -16.80 9.62 12.64
CA ASP A 224 -17.96 10.50 12.42
C ASP A 224 -17.81 11.81 13.20
N GLU A 225 -17.63 11.73 14.52
CA GLU A 225 -17.46 12.90 15.40
C GLU A 225 -16.28 13.78 14.97
N ILE A 226 -15.17 13.14 14.60
CA ILE A 226 -13.96 13.87 14.22
C ILE A 226 -14.12 14.55 12.84
N THR A 227 -14.79 13.88 11.90
CA THR A 227 -15.05 14.45 10.56
C THR A 227 -15.96 15.66 10.65
N ASP A 228 -17.05 15.57 11.45
CA ASP A 228 -17.98 16.68 11.67
C ASP A 228 -17.25 17.91 12.22
N TRP A 229 -16.46 17.73 13.29
CA TRP A 229 -15.67 18.81 13.86
C TRP A 229 -14.68 19.42 12.87
N ALA A 230 -14.01 18.61 12.05
CA ALA A 230 -13.06 19.12 11.07
C ALA A 230 -13.76 20.04 10.05
N HIS A 231 -14.93 19.63 9.56
CA HIS A 231 -15.71 20.41 8.59
C HIS A 231 -16.29 21.69 9.17
N GLU A 232 -16.78 21.67 10.42
CA GLU A 232 -17.18 22.87 11.16
C GLU A 232 -16.05 23.91 11.23
N ASN A 233 -14.80 23.45 11.23
CA ASN A 233 -13.59 24.28 11.29
C ASN A 233 -12.93 24.53 9.92
N ASN A 234 -13.59 24.16 8.81
CA ASN A 234 -13.08 24.30 7.43
C ASN A 234 -11.77 23.53 7.14
N ILE A 235 -11.54 22.44 7.87
CA ILE A 235 -10.40 21.53 7.71
C ILE A 235 -10.84 20.40 6.78
N LEU A 236 -10.03 20.09 5.75
CA LEU A 236 -10.31 18.92 4.90
C LEU A 236 -9.96 17.62 5.61
N VAL A 237 -10.74 16.57 5.41
CA VAL A 237 -10.46 15.24 5.99
C VAL A 237 -9.84 14.32 4.95
N ILE A 238 -8.68 13.73 5.29
CA ILE A 238 -7.99 12.71 4.51
C ILE A 238 -8.16 11.37 5.23
N ALA A 239 -8.95 10.47 4.65
CA ALA A 239 -9.10 9.10 5.11
C ALA A 239 -7.95 8.23 4.58
N VAL A 240 -7.28 7.48 5.46
CA VAL A 240 -6.38 6.38 5.12
C VAL A 240 -7.09 5.08 5.45
N ILE A 241 -7.34 4.22 4.48
CA ILE A 241 -8.14 3.01 4.68
C ILE A 241 -7.38 1.72 4.37
N ASN A 242 -7.76 0.66 5.07
CA ASN A 242 -7.59 -0.69 4.56
C ASN A 242 -8.79 -1.03 3.66
N PRO A 243 -8.61 -1.29 2.35
CA PRO A 243 -9.71 -1.50 1.43
C PRO A 243 -10.52 -2.77 1.73
N LEU A 244 -9.93 -3.80 2.35
CA LEU A 244 -10.69 -4.98 2.78
C LEU A 244 -11.57 -4.64 3.99
N ALA A 245 -11.08 -3.85 4.93
CA ALA A 245 -11.87 -3.40 6.08
C ALA A 245 -13.07 -2.55 5.64
N ALA A 246 -12.91 -1.74 4.59
CA ALA A 246 -13.99 -0.94 4.00
C ALA A 246 -15.16 -1.77 3.42
N ALA A 247 -14.99 -3.09 3.24
CA ALA A 247 -16.08 -3.96 2.84
C ALA A 247 -17.12 -4.17 3.95
N ILE A 248 -16.75 -3.98 5.23
CA ILE A 248 -17.64 -4.21 6.38
C ILE A 248 -17.76 -3.00 7.32
N LEU A 249 -16.94 -1.97 7.11
CA LEU A 249 -16.97 -0.71 7.85
C LEU A 249 -17.66 0.37 7.02
N LYS A 250 -18.24 1.38 7.70
CA LYS A 250 -18.79 2.57 7.08
C LYS A 250 -17.73 3.24 6.17
N PRO A 251 -17.99 3.42 4.87
CA PRO A 251 -16.98 3.92 3.94
C PRO A 251 -16.66 5.40 4.19
N PRO A 252 -15.45 5.87 3.85
CA PRO A 252 -14.99 7.22 4.15
C PRO A 252 -15.86 8.34 3.57
N GLY A 253 -16.47 8.12 2.41
CA GLY A 253 -17.38 9.09 1.80
C GLY A 253 -18.69 9.33 2.54
N GLU A 254 -18.98 8.53 3.57
CA GLU A 254 -20.17 8.64 4.42
C GLU A 254 -19.83 9.06 5.86
N TRP A 255 -18.56 9.28 6.21
CA TRP A 255 -18.19 9.67 7.58
C TRP A 255 -18.83 11.00 8.03
N GLY A 256 -19.22 11.08 9.30
CA GLY A 256 -19.91 12.23 9.87
C GLY A 256 -21.40 12.28 9.51
N ALA A 257 -21.98 13.44 9.73
CA ALA A 257 -23.34 13.80 9.34
C ALA A 257 -23.48 13.95 7.82
N GLU A 258 -24.67 13.66 7.30
CA GLU A 258 -24.94 13.66 5.86
C GLU A 258 -24.67 15.04 5.21
N GLU A 259 -24.92 16.14 5.93
CA GLU A 259 -24.64 17.51 5.46
C GLU A 259 -23.16 17.83 5.24
N HIS A 260 -22.27 17.13 5.94
CA HIS A 260 -20.81 17.28 5.84
C HIS A 260 -20.22 16.43 4.71
N GLY A 261 -20.92 15.34 4.35
CA GLY A 261 -20.66 14.60 3.13
C GLY A 261 -19.40 13.74 3.16
N GLY A 262 -18.91 13.31 4.33
CA GLY A 262 -17.78 12.37 4.42
C GLY A 262 -16.40 13.00 4.38
N ALA A 263 -15.38 12.13 4.34
CA ALA A 263 -14.03 12.53 4.03
C ALA A 263 -13.93 13.19 2.64
N ASP A 264 -13.01 14.15 2.50
CA ASP A 264 -12.78 14.88 1.24
C ASP A 264 -11.91 14.09 0.26
N ILE A 265 -10.94 13.35 0.81
CA ILE A 265 -9.97 12.52 0.10
C ILE A 265 -9.85 11.19 0.83
N ALA A 266 -9.86 10.08 0.11
CA ALA A 266 -9.58 8.75 0.64
C ALA A 266 -8.35 8.16 -0.05
N CYS A 267 -7.44 7.57 0.71
CA CYS A 267 -6.22 6.96 0.23
C CYS A 267 -5.91 5.70 1.04
N GLY A 268 -4.89 4.94 0.63
CA GLY A 268 -4.51 3.70 1.30
C GLY A 268 -3.70 2.80 0.37
N ASP A 269 -3.33 1.64 0.87
CA ASP A 269 -2.67 0.62 0.06
C ASP A 269 -3.70 -0.40 -0.43
N GLY A 270 -3.66 -0.66 -1.73
CA GLY A 270 -4.53 -1.59 -2.41
C GLY A 270 -4.12 -3.06 -2.32
N GLN A 271 -2.97 -3.36 -1.72
CA GLN A 271 -2.41 -4.71 -1.63
C GLN A 271 -3.41 -5.82 -1.23
N PRO A 272 -4.33 -5.61 -0.26
CA PRO A 272 -5.31 -6.63 0.12
C PRO A 272 -6.22 -7.10 -1.03
N LEU A 273 -6.31 -6.34 -2.12
CA LEU A 273 -7.14 -6.64 -3.27
C LEU A 273 -6.30 -7.30 -4.37
N GLY A 274 -5.86 -8.54 -4.15
CA GLY A 274 -5.27 -9.37 -5.21
C GLY A 274 -3.77 -9.18 -5.48
N ALA A 275 -3.05 -8.36 -4.71
CA ALA A 275 -1.60 -8.23 -4.84
C ALA A 275 -0.83 -9.10 -3.82
N PRO A 276 0.20 -9.85 -4.23
CA PRO A 276 1.01 -10.66 -3.33
C PRO A 276 1.97 -9.78 -2.50
N MET A 277 2.26 -10.19 -1.26
CA MET A 277 3.15 -9.42 -0.37
C MET A 277 4.54 -9.16 -0.97
N SER A 278 5.12 -10.14 -1.68
CA SER A 278 6.33 -9.98 -2.51
C SER A 278 7.50 -9.23 -1.84
N ALA A 279 7.66 -9.37 -0.52
CA ALA A 279 8.65 -8.65 0.28
C ALA A 279 8.59 -7.10 0.13
N GLY A 280 7.39 -6.54 0.00
CA GLY A 280 7.13 -5.10 -0.01
C GLY A 280 6.57 -4.54 -1.32
N GLY A 281 6.49 -5.34 -2.39
CA GLY A 281 5.82 -4.90 -3.62
C GLY A 281 6.16 -5.67 -4.90
N PRO A 282 5.61 -5.24 -6.05
CA PRO A 282 4.88 -3.98 -6.22
C PRO A 282 3.47 -4.02 -5.62
N TYR A 283 3.17 -3.05 -4.76
CA TYR A 283 1.82 -2.73 -4.31
C TYR A 283 1.25 -1.61 -5.17
N TYR A 284 0.12 -1.03 -4.78
CA TYR A 284 -0.41 0.17 -5.42
C TYR A 284 -1.16 1.02 -4.40
N GLY A 285 -0.96 2.33 -4.47
CA GLY A 285 -1.77 3.25 -3.68
C GLY A 285 -3.12 3.49 -4.34
N LEU A 286 -4.20 3.48 -3.57
CA LEU A 286 -5.49 3.99 -4.01
C LEU A 286 -5.63 5.47 -3.63
N LEU A 287 -6.30 6.26 -4.47
CA LEU A 287 -6.65 7.65 -4.16
C LEU A 287 -7.99 8.01 -4.79
N CYS A 288 -8.95 8.35 -3.94
CA CYS A 288 -10.27 8.82 -4.29
C CYS A 288 -10.52 10.22 -3.70
N CYS A 289 -11.39 11.02 -4.31
CA CYS A 289 -11.79 12.31 -3.75
C CYS A 289 -13.22 12.69 -4.14
N LYS A 290 -13.75 13.70 -3.47
CA LYS A 290 -15.00 14.35 -3.88
C LYS A 290 -14.82 15.08 -5.22
N GLN A 291 -15.89 15.17 -6.01
CA GLN A 291 -15.89 15.71 -7.37
C GLN A 291 -15.34 17.15 -7.43
N ALA A 292 -15.56 17.94 -6.37
CA ALA A 292 -15.06 19.31 -6.25
C ALA A 292 -13.52 19.40 -6.36
N TYR A 293 -12.79 18.34 -6.00
CA TYR A 293 -11.33 18.33 -5.92
C TYR A 293 -10.64 17.62 -7.09
N VAL A 294 -11.39 17.03 -8.04
CA VAL A 294 -10.83 16.22 -9.14
C VAL A 294 -9.72 16.92 -9.94
N ARG A 295 -9.78 18.25 -10.06
CA ARG A 295 -8.76 19.03 -10.79
C ARG A 295 -7.39 19.06 -10.09
N GLN A 296 -7.34 18.73 -8.80
CA GLN A 296 -6.11 18.65 -8.01
C GLN A 296 -5.58 17.21 -7.86
N MET A 297 -6.35 16.22 -8.34
CA MET A 297 -6.01 14.81 -8.23
C MET A 297 -4.68 14.50 -8.95
N PRO A 298 -3.77 13.75 -8.32
CA PRO A 298 -2.54 13.27 -8.94
C PRO A 298 -2.81 12.06 -9.84
N GLY A 299 -1.92 11.85 -10.81
CA GLY A 299 -1.96 10.69 -11.69
C GLY A 299 -3.10 10.70 -12.72
N ARG A 300 -3.21 9.55 -13.40
CA ARG A 300 -4.14 9.33 -14.51
C ARG A 300 -5.57 9.13 -14.02
N ILE A 301 -6.53 9.50 -14.86
CA ILE A 301 -7.96 9.22 -14.68
C ILE A 301 -8.48 8.72 -16.02
N VAL A 302 -9.13 7.57 -16.05
CA VAL A 302 -9.89 7.13 -17.22
C VAL A 302 -11.30 7.67 -17.12
N GLY A 303 -11.81 8.20 -18.24
CA GLY A 303 -13.17 8.69 -18.37
C GLY A 303 -13.87 8.04 -19.56
N ARG A 304 -15.18 7.86 -19.43
CA ARG A 304 -16.06 7.41 -20.50
C ARG A 304 -16.39 8.57 -21.45
N THR A 305 -16.42 8.29 -22.74
CA THR A 305 -16.67 9.25 -23.82
C THR A 305 -17.36 8.56 -25.00
N VAL A 306 -17.54 9.28 -26.12
CA VAL A 306 -18.05 8.73 -27.38
C VAL A 306 -17.08 9.02 -28.53
N ASP A 307 -17.01 8.09 -29.49
CA ASP A 307 -16.24 8.27 -30.72
C ASP A 307 -16.99 9.09 -31.80
N LEU A 308 -16.42 9.17 -33.00
CA LEU A 308 -17.02 9.89 -34.14
C LEU A 308 -18.34 9.29 -34.64
N ASP A 309 -18.60 8.01 -34.36
CA ASP A 309 -19.85 7.31 -34.70
C ASP A 309 -20.87 7.37 -33.55
N GLY A 310 -20.53 8.00 -32.42
CA GLY A 310 -21.34 8.05 -31.21
C GLY A 310 -21.30 6.77 -30.36
N LYS A 311 -20.34 5.86 -30.62
CA LYS A 311 -20.16 4.64 -29.81
C LYS A 311 -19.41 4.97 -28.53
N GLU A 312 -19.83 4.35 -27.44
CA GLU A 312 -19.17 4.51 -26.14
C GLU A 312 -17.75 3.96 -26.16
N GLY A 313 -16.82 4.69 -25.54
CA GLY A 313 -15.44 4.28 -25.34
C GLY A 313 -14.80 4.98 -24.14
N PHE A 314 -13.55 4.64 -23.87
CA PHE A 314 -12.80 5.12 -22.71
C PHE A 314 -11.52 5.83 -23.15
N VAL A 315 -11.13 6.90 -22.42
CA VAL A 315 -9.92 7.66 -22.70
C VAL A 315 -9.26 8.12 -21.40
N LEU A 316 -7.95 8.37 -21.43
CA LEU A 316 -7.31 9.16 -20.39
C LEU A 316 -7.84 10.60 -20.45
N THR A 317 -8.40 11.10 -19.35
CA THR A 317 -9.03 12.42 -19.28
C THR A 317 -8.35 13.33 -18.27
N LEU A 318 -8.60 14.63 -18.40
CA LEU A 318 -7.99 15.69 -17.57
C LEU A 318 -6.45 15.63 -17.54
N GLN A 319 -5.83 15.19 -18.63
CA GLN A 319 -4.37 14.99 -18.73
C GLN A 319 -3.56 16.27 -18.54
N ALA A 320 -4.19 17.45 -18.71
CA ALA A 320 -3.56 18.74 -18.43
C ALA A 320 -3.13 18.92 -16.96
N ARG A 321 -3.43 17.98 -16.05
CA ARG A 321 -2.88 17.92 -14.69
C ARG A 321 -1.49 17.30 -14.62
N GLU A 322 -1.14 16.46 -15.60
CA GLU A 322 -0.02 15.52 -15.54
C GLU A 322 1.31 16.13 -16.03
N GLN A 323 2.41 15.50 -15.62
CA GLN A 323 3.77 15.98 -15.84
C GLN A 323 4.14 16.17 -17.32
N HIS A 324 3.62 15.35 -18.23
CA HIS A 324 3.97 15.40 -19.65
C HIS A 324 3.42 16.65 -20.35
N ILE A 325 2.38 17.28 -19.78
CA ILE A 325 1.81 18.55 -20.26
C ILE A 325 2.29 19.71 -19.40
N ARG A 326 2.15 19.60 -18.07
CA ARG A 326 2.37 20.74 -17.15
C ARG A 326 3.77 20.83 -16.54
N ARG A 327 4.60 19.79 -16.68
CA ARG A 327 5.97 19.73 -16.14
C ARG A 327 5.97 20.10 -14.66
N SER A 328 6.75 21.12 -14.26
CA SER A 328 6.85 21.60 -12.88
C SER A 328 5.55 22.15 -12.28
N LYS A 329 4.52 22.44 -13.10
CA LYS A 329 3.20 22.91 -12.64
C LYS A 329 2.16 21.79 -12.54
N ALA A 330 2.58 20.54 -12.74
CA ALA A 330 1.71 19.37 -12.62
C ALA A 330 1.25 19.17 -11.16
N THR A 331 0.20 18.37 -10.98
CA THR A 331 -0.29 18.03 -9.63
C THR A 331 0.64 17.07 -8.89
N SER A 332 1.46 16.31 -9.63
CA SER A 332 2.44 15.34 -9.11
C SER A 332 3.52 15.07 -10.17
N ASN A 333 4.65 14.52 -9.75
CA ASN A 333 5.70 14.01 -10.63
C ASN A 333 5.40 12.59 -11.17
N ILE A 334 4.36 11.92 -10.68
CA ILE A 334 4.02 10.55 -11.07
C ILE A 334 3.89 10.42 -12.60
N CYS A 335 4.55 9.38 -13.14
CA CYS A 335 4.47 9.02 -14.55
C CYS A 335 4.09 7.54 -14.65
N THR A 336 5.04 6.61 -14.63
CA THR A 336 4.69 5.19 -14.40
C THR A 336 3.98 5.08 -13.06
N ASN A 337 2.87 4.33 -13.03
CA ASN A 337 2.14 3.95 -11.83
C ASN A 337 2.10 2.42 -11.76
N GLN A 338 1.15 1.84 -11.03
CA GLN A 338 1.07 0.41 -10.77
C GLN A 338 -0.03 -0.27 -11.60
N GLY A 339 -0.10 0.06 -12.90
CA GLY A 339 -1.17 -0.37 -13.80
C GLY A 339 -1.40 -1.89 -13.84
N LEU A 340 -0.32 -2.69 -13.84
CA LEU A 340 -0.44 -4.16 -13.84
C LEU A 340 -1.02 -4.71 -12.52
N VAL A 341 -0.67 -4.08 -11.39
CA VAL A 341 -1.21 -4.49 -10.07
C VAL A 341 -2.67 -4.04 -9.93
N VAL A 342 -3.02 -2.88 -10.49
CA VAL A 342 -4.43 -2.46 -10.67
C VAL A 342 -5.21 -3.49 -11.47
N THR A 343 -4.64 -4.03 -12.55
CA THR A 343 -5.26 -5.15 -13.31
C THR A 343 -5.53 -6.37 -12.43
N ALA A 344 -4.57 -6.81 -11.63
CA ALA A 344 -4.80 -7.89 -10.68
C ALA A 344 -5.93 -7.55 -9.69
N SER A 345 -5.97 -6.32 -9.20
CA SER A 345 -7.00 -5.86 -8.28
C SER A 345 -8.40 -5.81 -8.87
N THR A 346 -8.55 -5.29 -10.10
CA THR A 346 -9.85 -5.29 -10.80
C THR A 346 -10.38 -6.70 -10.97
N ILE A 347 -9.52 -7.62 -11.42
CA ILE A 347 -9.90 -9.03 -11.62
C ILE A 347 -10.24 -9.69 -10.28
N HIS A 348 -9.47 -9.42 -9.24
CA HIS A 348 -9.74 -9.92 -7.89
C HIS A 348 -11.11 -9.45 -7.38
N MET A 349 -11.39 -8.14 -7.42
CA MET A 349 -12.68 -7.60 -7.01
C MET A 349 -13.84 -8.11 -7.86
N ALA A 350 -13.64 -8.29 -9.17
CA ALA A 350 -14.66 -8.86 -10.05
C ALA A 350 -14.98 -10.33 -9.70
N ILE A 351 -13.97 -11.13 -9.36
CA ILE A 351 -14.14 -12.54 -8.97
C ILE A 351 -14.79 -12.65 -7.58
N MET A 352 -14.30 -11.87 -6.62
CA MET A 352 -14.78 -11.94 -5.24
C MET A 352 -16.17 -11.33 -5.09
N GLY A 353 -16.44 -10.23 -5.80
CA GLY A 353 -17.64 -9.42 -5.61
C GLY A 353 -17.75 -8.84 -4.19
N ALA A 354 -18.82 -8.08 -3.93
CA ALA A 354 -19.05 -7.48 -2.61
C ALA A 354 -19.14 -8.54 -1.50
N THR A 355 -19.95 -9.58 -1.70
CA THR A 355 -20.14 -10.66 -0.72
C THR A 355 -18.84 -11.43 -0.44
N GLY A 356 -17.98 -11.65 -1.44
CA GLY A 356 -16.70 -12.32 -1.21
C GLY A 356 -15.76 -11.46 -0.37
N LEU A 357 -15.70 -10.15 -0.62
CA LEU A 357 -14.91 -9.22 0.19
C LEU A 357 -15.43 -9.13 1.62
N GLU A 358 -16.75 -9.00 1.81
CA GLU A 358 -17.40 -9.00 3.13
C GLU A 358 -17.08 -10.27 3.93
N ASN A 359 -17.24 -11.44 3.31
CA ASN A 359 -16.93 -12.72 3.95
C ASN A 359 -15.44 -12.84 4.31
N THR A 360 -14.56 -12.34 3.43
CA THR A 360 -13.11 -12.35 3.68
C THR A 360 -12.75 -11.45 4.85
N ALA A 361 -13.31 -10.23 4.91
CA ALA A 361 -13.11 -9.30 6.01
C ALA A 361 -13.66 -9.87 7.33
N ALA A 362 -14.87 -10.44 7.31
CA ALA A 362 -15.47 -11.07 8.48
C ALA A 362 -14.63 -12.25 9.00
N ALA A 363 -14.05 -13.07 8.11
CA ALA A 363 -13.14 -14.15 8.48
C ALA A 363 -11.84 -13.62 9.10
N CYS A 364 -11.26 -12.54 8.57
CA CYS A 364 -10.09 -11.89 9.17
C CYS A 364 -10.36 -11.44 10.61
N LEU A 365 -11.49 -10.76 10.83
CA LEU A 365 -11.93 -10.30 12.15
C LEU A 365 -12.18 -11.46 13.11
N ALA A 366 -12.88 -12.51 12.66
CA ALA A 366 -13.17 -13.68 13.48
C ALA A 366 -11.88 -14.42 13.91
N ASN A 367 -10.95 -14.59 12.97
CA ASN A 367 -9.64 -15.20 13.25
C ASN A 367 -8.83 -14.36 14.24
N ASN A 368 -8.89 -13.02 14.15
CA ASN A 368 -8.10 -12.15 15.02
C ASN A 368 -8.62 -12.21 16.45
N ASN A 369 -9.95 -12.10 16.61
CA ASN A 369 -10.60 -12.25 17.91
C ASN A 369 -10.24 -13.59 18.57
N LYS A 370 -10.25 -14.67 17.79
CA LYS A 370 -9.90 -16.01 18.29
C LYS A 370 -8.44 -16.12 18.70
N LEU A 371 -7.52 -15.61 17.88
CA LEU A 371 -6.10 -15.58 18.21
C LEU A 371 -5.88 -14.83 19.51
N VAL A 372 -6.45 -13.63 19.62
CA VAL A 372 -6.30 -12.75 20.78
C VAL A 372 -6.90 -13.39 22.04
N GLU A 373 -8.09 -14.01 21.96
CA GLU A 373 -8.68 -14.77 23.07
C GLU A 373 -7.73 -15.86 23.58
N CYS A 374 -7.13 -16.62 22.66
CA CYS A 374 -6.22 -17.71 23.02
C CYS A 374 -4.88 -17.21 23.57
N LEU A 375 -4.33 -16.13 23.01
CA LEU A 375 -3.05 -15.55 23.45
C LEU A 375 -3.18 -14.88 24.82
N THR A 376 -4.27 -14.17 25.09
CA THR A 376 -4.51 -13.51 26.39
C THR A 376 -4.81 -14.48 27.54
N ALA A 377 -5.03 -15.77 27.24
CA ALA A 377 -5.08 -16.83 28.25
C ALA A 377 -3.69 -17.28 28.74
N ILE A 378 -2.60 -16.79 28.13
CA ILE A 378 -1.22 -17.09 28.52
C ILE A 378 -0.77 -16.09 29.58
N ASP A 379 -0.18 -16.57 30.69
CA ASP A 379 0.36 -15.69 31.74
C ASP A 379 1.39 -14.70 31.16
N GLY A 380 1.18 -13.41 31.43
CA GLY A 380 2.03 -12.33 30.93
C GLY A 380 1.74 -11.87 29.51
N VAL A 381 0.57 -12.19 28.93
CA VAL A 381 0.09 -11.63 27.67
C VAL A 381 -1.27 -10.96 27.90
N GLU A 382 -1.34 -9.65 27.65
CA GLU A 382 -2.54 -8.84 27.88
C GLU A 382 -2.86 -8.01 26.64
N LYS A 383 -4.12 -7.59 26.43
CA LYS A 383 -4.42 -6.59 25.40
C LYS A 383 -3.92 -5.22 25.86
N SER A 384 -3.39 -4.43 24.92
CA SER A 384 -2.96 -3.07 25.25
C SER A 384 -4.09 -2.04 25.24
N PHE A 385 -5.14 -2.29 24.45
CA PHE A 385 -6.21 -1.32 24.21
C PHE A 385 -7.59 -1.98 24.26
N ASP A 386 -8.59 -1.24 24.75
CA ASP A 386 -9.97 -1.72 24.92
C ASP A 386 -10.91 -1.34 23.77
N ALA A 387 -10.44 -0.58 22.76
CA ALA A 387 -11.26 -0.19 21.63
C ALA A 387 -11.67 -1.39 20.75
N ALA A 388 -12.77 -1.22 20.03
CA ALA A 388 -13.11 -2.11 18.94
C ALA A 388 -11.98 -2.11 17.90
N HIS A 389 -11.72 -3.27 17.29
CA HIS A 389 -10.64 -3.49 16.35
C HIS A 389 -11.11 -4.33 15.17
N PHE A 390 -10.28 -4.38 14.11
CA PHE A 390 -10.51 -5.24 12.95
C PHE A 390 -9.66 -6.52 13.03
N HIS A 391 -8.65 -6.64 12.17
CA HIS A 391 -7.85 -7.86 12.01
C HIS A 391 -6.42 -7.74 12.54
N GLU A 392 -6.18 -6.70 13.34
CA GLU A 392 -4.93 -6.42 14.04
C GLU A 392 -5.25 -6.06 15.48
N THR A 393 -4.36 -6.43 16.41
CA THR A 393 -4.49 -6.09 17.84
C THR A 393 -3.12 -5.95 18.46
N VAL A 394 -2.95 -4.94 19.32
CA VAL A 394 -1.75 -4.78 20.14
C VAL A 394 -1.86 -5.56 21.44
N LEU A 395 -0.86 -6.40 21.70
CA LEU A 395 -0.67 -7.15 22.94
C LEU A 395 0.50 -6.57 23.73
N ARG A 396 0.35 -6.51 25.05
CA ARG A 396 1.42 -6.21 26.00
C ARG A 396 1.97 -7.51 26.55
N LEU A 397 3.29 -7.64 26.56
CA LEU A 397 4.02 -8.83 26.98
C LEU A 397 4.81 -8.55 28.26
N LYS A 398 4.89 -9.55 29.14
CA LYS A 398 5.75 -9.52 30.32
C LYS A 398 7.25 -9.57 29.96
N LYS A 399 7.57 -10.03 28.75
CA LYS A 399 8.94 -10.16 28.21
C LYS A 399 9.17 -9.20 27.03
N PRO A 400 10.43 -8.85 26.73
CA PRO A 400 10.76 -8.07 25.53
C PRO A 400 10.21 -8.71 24.24
N ALA A 401 9.51 -7.92 23.43
CA ALA A 401 8.88 -8.40 22.20
C ALA A 401 9.92 -9.00 21.23
N ALA A 402 11.08 -8.35 21.06
CA ALA A 402 12.19 -8.86 20.27
C ALA A 402 12.65 -10.27 20.65
N GLU A 403 12.74 -10.58 21.96
CA GLU A 403 13.13 -11.92 22.42
C GLU A 403 12.05 -12.95 22.12
N VAL A 404 10.79 -12.58 22.31
CA VAL A 404 9.65 -13.43 22.00
C VAL A 404 9.61 -13.74 20.51
N LEU A 405 9.77 -12.73 19.65
CA LEU A 405 9.83 -12.88 18.20
C LEU A 405 10.99 -13.77 17.75
N LYS A 406 12.18 -13.63 18.36
CA LYS A 406 13.32 -14.52 18.10
C LYS A 406 12.99 -15.99 18.44
N GLY A 407 12.25 -16.24 19.52
CA GLY A 407 11.78 -17.57 19.88
C GLY A 407 10.73 -18.12 18.91
N LEU A 408 9.80 -17.29 18.44
CA LEU A 408 8.74 -17.67 17.51
C LEU A 408 9.28 -17.99 16.11
N ILE A 409 10.24 -17.21 15.60
CA ILE A 409 10.81 -17.48 14.27
C ILE A 409 11.60 -18.79 14.23
N GLN A 410 12.25 -19.18 15.33
CA GLN A 410 12.89 -20.50 15.47
C GLN A 410 11.89 -21.66 15.38
N LYS A 411 10.61 -21.39 15.67
CA LYS A 411 9.48 -22.31 15.50
C LYS A 411 8.76 -22.14 14.16
N GLY A 412 9.30 -21.32 13.25
CA GLY A 412 8.73 -21.08 11.93
C GLY A 412 7.52 -20.13 11.94
N ILE A 413 7.44 -19.20 12.90
CA ILE A 413 6.32 -18.27 13.05
C ILE A 413 6.83 -16.82 13.04
N LEU A 414 6.36 -16.01 12.10
CA LEU A 414 6.46 -14.55 12.15
C LEU A 414 5.32 -14.04 13.03
N GLY A 415 5.62 -13.89 14.33
CA GLY A 415 4.60 -13.72 15.38
C GLY A 415 3.90 -12.37 15.45
N GLY A 416 4.38 -11.34 14.77
CA GLY A 416 3.84 -9.99 14.91
C GLY A 416 4.89 -8.94 14.57
N TYR A 417 4.51 -7.68 14.76
CA TYR A 417 5.38 -6.52 14.61
C TYR A 417 5.76 -5.95 15.98
N ASP A 418 7.06 -5.78 16.22
CA ASP A 418 7.59 -5.20 17.46
C ASP A 418 7.36 -3.68 17.44
N LEU A 419 6.53 -3.19 18.35
CA LEU A 419 6.19 -1.76 18.41
C LEU A 419 7.22 -0.91 19.15
N SER A 420 8.23 -1.51 19.79
CA SER A 420 9.17 -0.77 20.64
C SER A 420 10.03 0.26 19.87
N LEU A 421 10.20 0.09 18.56
CA LEU A 421 10.93 1.04 17.71
C LEU A 421 10.12 2.31 17.41
N ASP A 422 8.83 2.16 17.14
CA ASP A 422 7.96 3.27 16.72
C ASP A 422 7.17 3.89 17.88
N TYR A 423 6.91 3.11 18.94
CA TYR A 423 6.11 3.44 20.11
C TYR A 423 6.77 2.94 21.42
N PRO A 424 7.96 3.45 21.77
CA PRO A 424 8.70 3.00 22.96
C PRO A 424 7.92 3.16 24.27
N GLU A 425 6.98 4.09 24.33
CA GLU A 425 6.07 4.32 25.46
C GLU A 425 5.16 3.11 25.76
N LEU A 426 4.89 2.25 24.78
CA LEU A 426 4.11 1.03 24.98
C LEU A 426 4.92 -0.10 25.64
N GLY A 427 6.25 0.06 25.73
CA GLY A 427 7.16 -0.93 26.30
C GLY A 427 7.19 -2.21 25.47
N ASN A 428 6.96 -3.35 26.13
CA ASN A 428 6.97 -4.68 25.51
C ASN A 428 5.67 -4.94 24.74
N ALA A 429 5.44 -4.21 23.64
CA ALA A 429 4.22 -4.31 22.85
C ALA A 429 4.45 -5.00 21.51
N LEU A 430 3.52 -5.89 21.15
CA LEU A 430 3.53 -6.69 19.94
C LEU A 430 2.19 -6.49 19.21
N LEU A 431 2.24 -6.01 17.97
CA LEU A 431 1.08 -6.00 17.08
C LEU A 431 0.94 -7.37 16.43
N VAL A 432 -0.22 -8.01 16.54
CA VAL A 432 -0.52 -9.30 15.90
C VAL A 432 -1.65 -9.16 14.90
N CYS A 433 -1.55 -9.87 13.78
CA CYS A 433 -2.50 -9.85 12.68
C CYS A 433 -2.97 -11.25 12.29
N THR A 434 -4.20 -11.37 11.83
CA THR A 434 -4.67 -12.57 11.14
C THR A 434 -5.46 -12.23 9.89
N THR A 435 -5.36 -13.06 8.87
CA THR A 435 -6.22 -13.00 7.69
C THR A 435 -7.09 -14.26 7.59
N GLU A 436 -7.93 -14.34 6.57
CA GLU A 436 -8.71 -15.54 6.23
C GLU A 436 -7.83 -16.77 5.93
N MET A 437 -6.53 -16.57 5.66
CA MET A 437 -5.56 -17.64 5.44
C MET A 437 -5.20 -18.41 6.70
N ARG A 438 -5.54 -17.90 7.90
CA ARG A 438 -5.20 -18.56 9.16
C ARG A 438 -6.26 -19.59 9.53
N SER A 439 -5.85 -20.85 9.61
CA SER A 439 -6.69 -21.95 10.10
C SER A 439 -6.66 -22.05 11.63
N GLN A 440 -7.54 -22.89 12.19
CA GLN A 440 -7.50 -23.19 13.62
C GLN A 440 -6.17 -23.81 14.05
N ASP A 441 -5.61 -24.69 13.23
CA ASP A 441 -4.36 -25.37 13.54
C ASP A 441 -3.18 -24.40 13.54
N ASP A 442 -3.19 -23.40 12.64
CA ASP A 442 -2.19 -22.34 12.64
C ASP A 442 -2.26 -21.49 13.92
N ILE A 443 -3.48 -21.13 14.36
CA ILE A 443 -3.69 -20.38 15.61
C ILE A 443 -3.21 -21.21 16.80
N ASN A 444 -3.55 -22.50 16.86
CA ASN A 444 -3.09 -23.40 17.92
C ASN A 444 -1.55 -23.52 17.92
N ALA A 445 -0.93 -23.65 16.75
CA ALA A 445 0.52 -23.72 16.63
C ALA A 445 1.20 -22.44 17.15
N TYR A 446 0.64 -21.26 16.86
CA TYR A 446 1.14 -20.00 17.42
C TYR A 446 0.93 -19.96 18.94
N VAL A 447 -0.25 -20.30 19.45
CA VAL A 447 -0.52 -20.29 20.90
C VAL A 447 0.44 -21.20 21.67
N GLU A 448 0.69 -22.42 21.20
CA GLU A 448 1.64 -23.35 21.85
C GLU A 448 3.08 -22.84 21.75
N ALA A 449 3.50 -22.32 20.60
CA ALA A 449 4.81 -21.69 20.44
C ALA A 449 5.00 -20.50 21.39
N MET A 450 3.98 -19.65 21.53
CA MET A 450 3.98 -18.50 22.42
C MET A 450 4.08 -18.93 23.89
N LYS A 451 3.31 -19.93 24.33
CA LYS A 451 3.38 -20.48 25.70
C LYS A 451 4.79 -20.96 26.05
N GLU A 452 5.42 -21.72 25.16
CA GLU A 452 6.79 -22.20 25.38
C GLU A 452 7.79 -21.03 25.49
N VAL A 453 7.69 -20.03 24.61
CA VAL A 453 8.60 -18.88 24.61
C VAL A 453 8.39 -17.99 25.84
N MET A 454 7.14 -17.81 26.27
CA MET A 454 6.82 -17.03 27.47
C MET A 454 7.26 -17.72 28.78
N THR A 455 7.33 -19.06 28.80
CA THR A 455 7.70 -19.82 30.02
C THR A 455 9.19 -20.13 30.17
N ARG A 456 10.00 -20.10 29.10
CA ARG A 456 11.46 -20.30 29.17
C ARG A 456 12.16 -19.23 30.02
N SER A 457 13.16 -19.57 30.81
CA SER A 457 13.96 -18.57 31.56
C SER A 457 15.03 -17.93 30.67
N ASP A 458 15.39 -16.68 30.96
CA ASP A 458 16.38 -15.90 30.19
C ASP A 458 17.77 -16.57 30.10
N SER A 459 18.06 -17.52 31.01
CA SER A 459 19.27 -18.35 30.99
C SER A 459 19.42 -19.24 29.76
N ASP A 460 18.34 -19.58 29.07
CA ASP A 460 18.34 -20.55 27.97
C ASP A 460 18.52 -19.89 26.58
N LEU A 461 18.44 -18.56 26.50
CA LEU A 461 18.52 -17.78 25.26
C LEU A 461 19.96 -17.37 24.88
N GLY A 462 20.92 -17.52 25.80
CA GLY A 462 22.31 -17.04 25.66
C GLY A 462 23.23 -17.82 24.72
N LEU A 463 22.73 -18.76 23.92
CA LEU A 463 23.56 -19.63 23.05
C LEU A 463 23.28 -19.53 21.55
N VAL A 464 22.55 -18.52 21.07
CA VAL A 464 22.22 -18.43 19.63
C VAL A 464 22.69 -17.12 19.02
N GLN A 465 23.81 -17.23 18.29
CA GLN A 465 24.53 -16.20 17.53
C GLN A 465 23.61 -15.26 16.74
N ASP A 466 24.03 -14.00 16.69
CA ASP A 466 23.46 -12.91 15.90
C ASP A 466 23.32 -13.30 14.43
N THR A 467 22.10 -13.66 14.04
CA THR A 467 21.68 -13.54 12.64
C THR A 467 20.83 -12.29 12.57
N VAL A 468 21.47 -11.18 12.21
CA VAL A 468 20.80 -9.94 11.83
C VAL A 468 19.93 -10.27 10.62
N LEU A 469 18.61 -10.22 10.77
CA LEU A 469 17.67 -10.23 9.67
C LEU A 469 17.06 -8.82 9.60
N CYS A 470 17.44 -8.11 8.55
CA CYS A 470 16.83 -6.87 8.08
C CYS A 470 15.36 -7.07 7.70
#